data_AF-A0A0N7KYT1-F1
#
_entry.id   AF-A0A0N7KYT1-F1
#
_cell.length_a   1.000
_cell.length_b   1.000
_cell.length_c   1.000
_cell.angle_alpha   90.00
_cell.angle_beta   90.00
_cell.angle_gamma   90.00
#
_symmetry.space_group_name_H-M   'P 1'
#
loop_
_entity.id
_entity.type
_entity.pdbx_description
1 polymer ?
#
loop_
_entity_poly.entity_id
_entity_poly.type
_entity_poly.pdbx_seq_one_letter_code
_entity_poly.pdbx_strand_id
1 'polypeptide(L)'
;MAGISVPLEEGFEIADERPDPLTHATRESDAERLRRCLGALDFRAQRFITRTFFEGLRYEELAQEETVPLGTVKTVIRRGLMKLRTEWESGETD
;
A
#
# COMPACT_ATOMS: atom_id res chain seq x y z
N MET A 1 -29.68 -48.37 19.14
CA MET A 1 -28.96 -47.26 18.50
C MET A 1 -28.61 -46.24 19.58
N ALA A 2 -27.39 -46.31 20.12
CA ALA A 2 -26.92 -45.36 21.14
C ALA A 2 -26.54 -44.05 20.45
N GLY A 3 -27.21 -42.95 20.79
CA GLY A 3 -26.88 -41.62 20.32
C GLY A 3 -25.58 -41.15 20.95
N ILE A 4 -24.61 -40.80 20.12
CA ILE A 4 -23.36 -40.18 20.57
C ILE A 4 -23.68 -38.71 20.85
N SER A 5 -23.68 -38.33 22.14
CA SER A 5 -23.53 -36.95 22.56
C SER A 5 -22.03 -36.64 22.49
N VAL A 6 -21.63 -35.81 21.52
CA VAL A 6 -20.28 -35.25 21.48
C VAL A 6 -20.28 -34.01 22.38
N PRO A 7 -19.38 -33.90 23.37
CA PRO A 7 -19.20 -32.66 24.11
C PRO A 7 -18.77 -31.57 23.14
N LEU A 8 -19.35 -30.38 23.24
CA LEU A 8 -18.87 -29.22 22.50
C LEU A 8 -17.45 -28.94 23.00
N GLU A 9 -16.44 -29.37 22.24
CA GLU A 9 -15.06 -28.92 22.42
C GLU A 9 -15.10 -27.38 22.45
N GLU A 10 -14.63 -26.81 23.55
CA GLU A 10 -14.52 -25.36 23.74
C GLU A 10 -13.73 -24.81 22.55
N GLY A 11 -14.43 -24.10 21.66
CA GLY A 11 -13.81 -23.53 20.47
C GLY A 11 -12.65 -22.66 20.93
N PHE A 12 -11.45 -22.91 20.39
CA PHE A 12 -10.30 -22.05 20.62
C PHE A 12 -10.71 -20.61 20.33
N GLU A 13 -10.61 -19.75 21.34
CA GLU A 13 -10.80 -18.32 21.17
C GLU A 13 -9.61 -17.83 20.35
N ILE A 14 -9.81 -17.79 19.02
CA ILE A 14 -8.81 -17.24 18.10
C ILE A 14 -8.82 -15.74 18.34
N ALA A 15 -7.93 -15.29 19.22
CA ALA A 15 -7.67 -13.88 19.40
C ALA A 15 -7.25 -13.27 18.06
N ASP A 16 -7.94 -12.22 17.65
CA ASP A 16 -7.54 -11.45 16.48
C ASP A 16 -6.24 -10.70 16.83
N GLU A 17 -5.15 -11.02 16.15
CA GLU A 17 -3.84 -10.37 16.36
C GLU A 17 -3.84 -8.90 15.91
N ARG A 18 -4.93 -8.42 15.29
CA ARG A 18 -5.07 -7.02 14.93
C ARG A 18 -5.15 -6.14 16.18
N PRO A 19 -4.54 -4.93 16.16
CA PRO A 19 -4.69 -3.96 17.23
C PRO A 19 -6.17 -3.68 17.53
N ASP A 20 -6.48 -3.44 18.80
CA ASP A 20 -7.82 -3.04 19.22
C ASP A 20 -8.34 -1.84 18.38
N PRO A 21 -9.65 -1.79 18.05
CA PRO A 21 -10.23 -0.74 17.21
C PRO A 21 -9.94 0.70 17.66
N LEU A 22 -9.83 0.96 18.96
CA LEU A 22 -9.49 2.28 19.50
C LEU A 22 -8.00 2.62 19.24
N THR A 23 -7.14 1.62 19.32
CA THR A 23 -5.71 1.75 18.93
C THR A 23 -5.56 1.96 17.42
N HIS A 24 -6.41 1.35 16.61
CA HIS A 24 -6.45 1.55 15.17
C HIS A 24 -6.95 2.95 14.77
N ALA A 25 -7.87 3.54 15.53
CA ALA A 25 -8.41 4.88 15.27
C ALA A 25 -7.43 6.01 15.63
N THR A 26 -6.42 5.73 16.47
CA THR A 26 -5.47 6.74 16.98
C THR A 26 -4.13 6.75 16.24
N ARG A 27 -3.81 5.71 15.45
CA ARG A 27 -2.62 5.67 14.58
C ARG A 27 -3.04 5.79 13.13
N GLU A 28 -2.45 6.72 12.38
CA GLU A 28 -2.59 6.72 10.93
C GLU A 28 -2.05 5.38 10.41
N SER A 29 -2.85 4.67 9.61
CA SER A 29 -2.37 3.43 9.00
C SER A 29 -1.27 3.73 7.99
N ASP A 30 -0.29 2.83 7.85
CA ASP A 30 0.76 2.97 6.82
C ASP A 30 0.18 3.16 5.42
N ALA A 31 -0.99 2.58 5.15
CA ALA A 31 -1.73 2.74 3.91
C ALA A 31 -2.28 4.16 3.71
N GLU A 32 -2.78 4.82 4.76
CA GLU A 32 -3.24 6.21 4.71
C GLU A 32 -2.08 7.18 4.55
N ARG A 33 -1.00 6.98 5.31
CA ARG A 33 0.24 7.74 5.17
C ARG A 33 0.79 7.65 3.76
N LEU A 34 0.85 6.43 3.20
CA LEU A 34 1.30 6.22 1.82
C LEU A 34 0.39 6.91 0.79
N ARG A 35 -0.94 6.83 0.95
CA ARG A 35 -1.89 7.54 0.08
C ARG A 35 -1.66 9.05 0.11
N ARG A 36 -1.40 9.62 1.30
CA ARG A 36 -1.08 11.03 1.46
C ARG A 36 0.23 11.40 0.75
N CYS A 37 1.29 10.64 0.96
CA CYS A 37 2.58 10.85 0.28
C CYS A 37 2.46 10.74 -1.25
N LEU A 38 1.71 9.76 -1.75
CA LEU A 38 1.42 9.63 -3.18
C LEU A 38 0.63 10.82 -3.74
N GLY A 39 -0.29 11.38 -2.95
CA GLY A 39 -1.05 12.59 -3.30
C GLY A 39 -0.20 13.86 -3.37
N ALA A 40 0.96 13.89 -2.72
CA ALA A 40 1.90 15.02 -2.76
C ALA A 40 2.84 15.00 -3.98
N LEU A 41 2.83 13.91 -4.77
CA LEU A 41 3.61 13.83 -6.01
C LEU A 41 2.94 14.59 -7.14
N ASP A 42 3.73 15.04 -8.11
CA ASP A 42 3.16 15.52 -9.38
C ASP A 42 2.32 14.43 -10.04
N PHE A 43 1.20 14.82 -10.66
CA PHE A 43 0.21 13.91 -11.24
C PHE A 43 0.83 12.80 -12.11
N ARG A 44 1.84 13.16 -12.91
CA ARG A 44 2.53 12.22 -13.79
C ARG A 44 3.33 11.16 -13.02
N ALA A 45 4.01 11.55 -11.93
CA ALA A 45 4.77 10.62 -11.10
C ALA A 45 3.83 9.69 -10.32
N GLN A 46 2.77 10.25 -9.74
CA GLN A 46 1.72 9.47 -9.08
C GLN A 46 1.14 8.41 -10.03
N ARG A 47 0.68 8.83 -11.21
CA ARG A 47 0.10 7.93 -12.22
C ARG A 47 1.07 6.83 -12.64
N PHE A 48 2.33 7.16 -12.93
CA PHE A 48 3.31 6.17 -13.38
C PHE A 48 3.63 5.14 -12.30
N ILE A 49 3.75 5.58 -11.05
CA ILE A 49 3.97 4.70 -9.90
C ILE A 49 2.74 3.81 -9.68
N THR A 50 1.53 4.37 -9.71
CA THR A 50 0.28 3.60 -9.57
C THR A 50 0.18 2.50 -10.63
N ARG A 51 0.34 2.87 -11.90
CA ARG A 51 0.27 1.93 -13.03
C ARG A 51 1.30 0.81 -12.94
N THR A 52 2.53 1.13 -12.53
CA THR A 52 3.60 0.13 -12.45
C THR A 52 3.42 -0.81 -11.25
N PHE A 53 3.28 -0.24 -10.04
CA PHE A 53 3.40 -1.03 -8.81
C PHE A 53 2.07 -1.60 -8.33
N PHE A 54 0.94 -0.95 -8.64
CA PHE A 54 -0.38 -1.40 -8.19
C PHE A 54 -1.16 -2.09 -9.30
N GLU A 55 -1.00 -1.63 -10.55
CA GLU A 55 -1.68 -2.23 -11.71
C GLU A 55 -0.79 -3.21 -12.49
N GLY A 56 0.50 -3.32 -12.14
CA GLY A 56 1.42 -4.35 -12.64
C GLY A 56 2.00 -4.09 -14.03
N LEU A 57 1.89 -2.89 -14.57
CA LEU A 57 2.45 -2.57 -15.89
C LEU A 57 3.98 -2.59 -15.85
N ARG A 58 4.60 -3.21 -16.86
CA ARG A 58 6.04 -3.06 -17.09
C ARG A 58 6.34 -1.65 -17.59
N TYR A 59 7.55 -1.16 -17.32
CA TYR A 59 7.96 0.18 -17.76
C TYR A 59 7.84 0.40 -19.28
N GLU A 60 8.02 -0.65 -20.08
CA GLU A 60 7.89 -0.61 -21.54
C GLU A 60 6.43 -0.47 -21.98
N GLU A 61 5.52 -1.18 -21.32
CA GLU A 61 4.08 -1.09 -21.58
C GLU A 61 3.57 0.31 -21.22
N LEU A 62 3.96 0.82 -20.05
CA LEU A 62 3.64 2.19 -19.63
C LEU A 62 4.22 3.25 -20.58
N ALA A 63 5.45 3.04 -21.09
CA ALA A 63 6.06 3.95 -22.06
C ALA A 63 5.28 4.01 -23.37
N GLN A 64 4.76 2.86 -23.84
CA GLN A 64 3.93 2.78 -25.03
C GLN A 64 2.57 3.45 -24.82
N GLU A 65 1.87 3.14 -23.73
CA GLU A 65 0.56 3.72 -23.41
C GLU A 65 0.61 5.24 -23.26
N GLU A 66 1.63 5.74 -22.56
CA GLU A 66 1.79 7.18 -22.29
C GLU A 66 2.52 7.90 -23.44
N THR A 67 2.88 7.19 -24.52
CA THR A 67 3.56 7.70 -25.73
C THR A 67 4.83 8.50 -25.39
N VAL A 68 5.67 7.97 -24.50
CA VAL A 68 6.88 8.64 -24.00
C VAL A 68 8.08 7.70 -24.04
N PRO A 69 9.32 8.21 -24.12
CA PRO A 69 10.50 7.35 -24.06
C PRO A 69 10.60 6.56 -22.75
N LEU A 70 11.09 5.32 -22.82
CA LEU A 70 11.32 4.48 -21.63
C LEU A 70 12.22 5.16 -20.58
N GLY A 71 13.20 5.95 -21.03
CA GLY A 71 14.05 6.75 -20.14
C GLY A 71 13.28 7.80 -19.34
N THR A 72 12.21 8.37 -19.91
CA THR A 72 11.31 9.29 -19.23
C THR A 72 10.50 8.59 -18.16
N VAL A 73 9.94 7.41 -18.46
CA VAL A 73 9.23 6.57 -17.47
C VAL A 73 10.13 6.28 -16.27
N LYS A 74 11.31 5.72 -16.52
CA LYS A 74 12.29 5.40 -15.47
C LYS A 74 12.69 6.63 -14.65
N THR A 75 12.94 7.77 -15.30
CA THR A 75 13.36 9.00 -14.61
C THR A 75 12.24 9.59 -13.75
N VAL A 76 11.01 9.62 -14.26
CA VAL A 76 9.83 10.11 -13.52
C VAL A 76 9.56 9.23 -12.30
N ILE A 77 9.55 7.90 -12.48
CA ILE A 77 9.34 6.95 -11.38
C ILE A 77 10.45 7.09 -10.33
N ARG A 78 11.72 7.13 -10.75
CA ARG A 78 12.86 7.28 -9.83
C ARG A 78 12.74 8.56 -8.99
N ARG A 79 12.41 9.70 -9.61
CA ARG A 79 12.21 10.97 -8.89
C ARG A 79 11.03 10.91 -7.94
N GLY A 80 9.91 10.32 -8.36
CA GLY A 80 8.74 10.14 -7.51
C GLY A 80 9.04 9.28 -6.28
N LEU A 81 9.73 8.14 -6.45
CA LEU A 81 10.14 7.27 -5.34
C LEU A 81 11.12 7.95 -4.37
N MET A 82 12.03 8.79 -4.87
CA MET A 82 12.90 9.58 -4.00
C MET A 82 12.10 10.58 -3.17
N LYS A 83 11.13 11.28 -3.78
CA LYS A 83 10.25 12.19 -3.05
C LYS A 83 9.40 11.44 -2.02
N LEU A 84 8.81 10.30 -2.38
CA LEU A 84 8.07 9.47 -1.43
C LEU A 84 8.91 9.08 -0.21
N ARG A 85 10.19 8.71 -0.42
CA ARG A 85 11.10 8.41 0.69
C ARG A 85 11.29 9.62 1.61
N THR A 86 11.56 10.78 1.04
CA THR A 86 11.75 12.03 1.82
C THR A 86 10.48 12.42 2.60
N GLU A 87 9.31 12.34 1.97
CA GLU A 87 8.03 12.63 2.62
C GLU A 87 7.72 11.61 3.72
N TRP A 88 8.03 10.33 3.49
CA TRP A 88 7.88 9.29 4.49
C TRP A 88 8.77 9.59 5.70
N GLU A 89 10.07 9.75 5.52
CA GLU A 89 11.02 10.02 6.61
C GLU A 89 10.68 11.30 7.41
N SER A 90 10.10 12.31 6.76
CA SER A 90 9.70 13.57 7.42
C SER A 90 8.52 13.39 8.38
N GLY A 91 7.61 12.45 8.10
CA GLY A 91 6.48 12.11 8.98
C GLY A 91 6.85 11.24 10.19
N GLU A 92 8.12 10.84 10.34
CA GLU A 92 8.63 10.10 11.50
C GLU A 92 9.09 11.03 12.65
N THR A 93 9.13 12.36 12.40
CA THR A 93 9.69 13.36 13.32
C THR A 93 8.62 14.16 14.09
N ASP A 94 7.34 13.80 13.97
CA ASP A 94 6.22 14.45 14.70
C ASP A 94 5.75 13.58 15.88
#